data_AF-A0A3B1DUV5-F1
#
_entry.id   AF-A0A3B1DUV5-F1
#
_cell.length_a   1.000
_cell.length_b   1.000
_cell.length_c   1.000
_cell.angle_alpha   90.00
_cell.angle_beta   90.00
_cell.angle_gamma   90.00
#
_symmetry.space_group_name_H-M   'P 1'
#
loop_
_entity.id
_entity.type
_entity.pdbx_description
1 polymer ?
#
loop_
_entity_poly.entity_id
_entity_poly.type
_entity_poly.pdbx_seq_one_letter_code
_entity_poly.pdbx_strand_id
1 'polypeptide(L)'
;MTISARVFISFNISYYLMKIIFHCPSCEATRRTEFSEEQETVQCDQCQWSRPLASSSIEKGTPVCCLICGCTDLWRQKDFPVSLGIMLVALGASLSTIAWWFYYPMLAIGILMCFALLDLLLFSFMKDILVCYRCAARHSGEESQQSKFDFDHETAEKYRQEAIQLKQSS
;
A
#
# COMPACT_ATOMS: atom_id res chain seq x y z
N MET A 1 -6.32 31.76 45.77
CA MET A 1 -6.84 31.33 44.45
C MET A 1 -5.78 30.40 43.86
N THR A 2 -5.82 29.08 44.11
CA THR A 2 -6.51 28.05 43.28
C THR A 2 -6.07 28.06 41.82
N ILE A 3 -5.60 27.00 41.15
CA ILE A 3 -5.08 25.65 41.43
C ILE A 3 -4.67 25.12 40.03
N SER A 4 -3.68 24.21 40.01
CA SER A 4 -3.39 23.20 38.97
C SER A 4 -2.79 23.62 37.63
N ALA A 5 -1.93 22.82 37.01
CA ALA A 5 -1.06 21.72 37.41
C ALA A 5 -0.38 21.25 36.12
N ARG A 6 0.93 20.96 36.22
CA ARG A 6 1.66 19.89 35.52
C ARG A 6 0.98 19.23 34.31
N VAL A 7 1.66 19.25 33.17
CA VAL A 7 1.85 18.00 32.42
C VAL A 7 3.31 17.90 31.96
N PHE A 8 3.99 17.02 32.67
CA PHE A 8 5.27 16.41 32.40
C PHE A 8 4.99 15.28 31.39
N ILE A 9 5.50 15.30 30.15
CA ILE A 9 5.62 14.03 29.39
C ILE A 9 6.94 14.05 28.63
N SER A 10 7.88 13.27 29.17
CA SER A 10 8.96 12.64 28.42
C SER A 10 8.40 11.89 27.21
N PHE A 11 8.49 12.44 26.01
CA PHE A 11 8.15 11.73 24.78
C PHE A 11 9.35 10.88 24.31
N ASN A 12 9.58 9.75 24.99
CA ASN A 12 10.17 8.57 24.36
C ASN A 12 9.00 7.85 23.67
N ILE A 13 8.50 8.41 22.56
CA ILE A 13 7.40 7.80 21.81
C ILE A 13 7.99 7.26 20.53
N SER A 14 7.95 5.94 20.41
CA SER A 14 8.15 5.25 19.14
C SER A 14 6.97 5.62 18.25
N TYR A 15 7.07 6.76 17.57
CA TYR A 15 6.06 7.30 16.66
C TYR A 15 5.87 6.32 15.51
N TYR A 16 4.78 5.55 15.55
CA TYR A 16 4.41 4.70 14.44
C TYR A 16 3.72 5.56 13.37
N LEU A 17 4.46 5.90 12.32
CA LEU A 17 3.96 6.66 11.19
C LEU A 17 3.48 5.69 10.10
N MET A 18 2.19 5.73 9.83
CA MET A 18 1.56 4.98 8.75
C MET A 18 1.32 5.89 7.56
N LYS A 19 1.79 5.47 6.39
CA LYS A 19 1.45 6.14 5.15
C LYS A 19 0.19 5.53 4.57
N ILE A 20 -0.83 6.35 4.34
CA ILE A 20 -2.11 5.94 3.76
C ILE A 20 -2.26 6.58 2.40
N ILE A 21 -2.54 5.78 1.38
CA ILE A 21 -2.87 6.25 0.03
C ILE A 21 -4.30 5.83 -0.26
N PHE A 22 -5.18 6.77 -0.58
CA PHE A 22 -6.59 6.48 -0.81
C PHE A 22 -7.21 7.37 -1.88
N HIS A 23 -8.32 6.93 -2.45
CA HIS A 23 -9.18 7.75 -3.31
C HIS A 23 -10.27 8.36 -2.45
N CYS A 24 -10.40 9.68 -2.48
CA CYS A 24 -11.45 10.34 -1.72
C CYS A 24 -12.84 9.98 -2.28
N PRO A 25 -13.80 9.51 -1.45
CA PRO A 25 -15.13 9.15 -1.95
C PRO A 25 -15.97 10.37 -2.38
N SER A 26 -15.57 11.59 -2.01
CA SER A 26 -16.30 12.81 -2.35
C SER A 26 -15.77 13.51 -3.61
N CYS A 27 -14.45 13.55 -3.82
CA CYS A 27 -13.84 14.28 -4.93
C CYS A 27 -13.00 13.39 -5.86
N GLU A 28 -12.93 12.09 -5.60
CA GLU A 28 -12.20 11.05 -6.37
C GLU A 28 -10.67 11.26 -6.48
N ALA A 29 -10.15 12.36 -5.95
CA ALA A 29 -8.72 12.66 -5.94
C ALA A 29 -7.95 11.60 -5.13
N THR A 30 -6.83 11.12 -5.69
CA THR A 30 -5.87 10.27 -4.97
C THR A 30 -5.09 11.10 -3.97
N ARG A 31 -5.16 10.72 -2.69
CA ARG A 31 -4.48 11.40 -1.58
C ARG A 31 -3.48 10.48 -0.91
N ARG A 32 -2.44 11.12 -0.39
CA ARG A 32 -1.39 10.49 0.40
C ARG A 32 -1.31 11.27 1.70
N THR A 33 -1.61 10.61 2.80
CA THR A 33 -1.59 11.20 4.13
C THR A 33 -0.73 10.33 5.03
N GLU A 34 0.03 10.98 5.89
CA GLU A 34 0.70 10.32 6.99
C GLU A 34 -0.25 10.33 8.18
N PHE A 35 -0.33 9.18 8.84
CA PHE A 35 -1.25 8.91 9.91
C PHE A 35 -0.48 8.41 11.14
N SER A 36 -0.78 9.01 12.28
CA SER A 36 -0.29 8.64 13.61
C SER A 36 -1.46 8.10 14.45
N GLU A 37 -1.21 7.16 15.37
CA GLU A 37 -2.24 6.61 16.27
C GLU A 37 -3.01 7.68 17.08
N GLU A 38 -2.42 8.86 17.32
CA GLU A 38 -3.06 9.97 18.03
C GLU A 38 -4.08 10.75 17.16
N GLN A 39 -4.08 10.54 15.84
CA GLN A 39 -5.02 11.21 14.95
C GLN A 39 -6.37 10.50 14.97
N GLU A 40 -7.37 11.14 15.57
CA GLU A 40 -8.74 10.61 15.65
C GLU A 40 -9.54 10.79 14.35
N THR A 41 -9.02 11.50 13.35
CA THR A 41 -9.74 11.79 12.11
C THR A 41 -8.83 11.69 10.88
N VAL A 42 -9.37 11.10 9.81
CA VAL A 42 -8.76 11.16 8.47
C VAL A 42 -9.53 12.18 7.66
N GLN A 43 -8.83 13.10 7.02
CA GLN A 43 -9.42 14.18 6.23
C GLN A 43 -8.78 14.26 4.85
N CYS A 44 -9.51 14.85 3.91
CA CYS A 44 -9.03 15.12 2.57
C CYS A 44 -8.75 16.62 2.40
N ASP A 45 -7.50 17.06 2.23
CA ASP A 45 -7.18 18.51 2.14
C ASP A 45 -7.66 19.23 0.84
N GLN A 46 -8.54 18.62 0.04
CA GLN A 46 -9.06 19.18 -1.22
C GLN A 46 -10.59 19.28 -1.19
N CYS A 47 -11.24 18.59 -0.27
CA CYS A 47 -12.68 18.67 -0.06
C CYS A 47 -12.96 18.70 1.44
N GLN A 48 -14.23 18.74 1.85
CA GLN A 48 -14.58 18.74 3.28
C GLN A 48 -14.82 17.33 3.83
N TRP A 49 -14.39 16.29 3.10
CA TRP A 49 -14.57 14.93 3.55
C TRP A 49 -13.61 14.63 4.72
N SER A 50 -14.19 14.26 5.84
CA SER A 50 -13.49 13.76 7.02
C SER A 50 -14.22 12.55 7.58
N ARG A 51 -13.46 11.61 8.13
CA ARG A 51 -13.99 10.44 8.81
C ARG A 51 -13.39 10.32 10.21
N PRO A 52 -14.20 10.17 11.27
CA PRO A 52 -13.71 9.82 12.59
C PRO A 52 -13.24 8.36 12.61
N LEU A 53 -12.10 8.12 13.24
CA LEU A 53 -11.54 6.81 13.46
C LEU A 53 -11.86 6.34 14.88
N ALA A 54 -12.31 5.10 14.99
CA ALA A 54 -12.40 4.46 16.29
C ALA A 54 -11.01 3.99 16.72
N SER A 55 -10.67 4.13 18.00
CA SER A 55 -9.42 3.61 18.56
C SER A 55 -9.27 2.09 18.37
N SER A 56 -10.38 1.35 18.24
CA SER A 56 -10.39 -0.08 17.91
C SER A 56 -10.03 -0.42 16.46
N SER A 57 -9.79 0.57 15.60
CA SER A 57 -9.45 0.36 14.19
C SER A 57 -7.98 -0.05 13.99
N ILE A 58 -7.16 0.17 15.02
CA ILE A 58 -5.72 -0.09 15.02
C ILE A 58 -5.41 -0.95 16.24
N GLU A 59 -4.73 -2.06 16.01
CA GLU A 59 -4.26 -2.95 17.06
C GLU A 59 -2.75 -3.08 16.94
N LYS A 60 -2.02 -2.63 17.97
CA LYS A 60 -0.55 -2.67 18.04
C LYS A 60 0.12 -2.05 16.80
N GLY A 61 -0.31 -0.86 16.38
CA GLY A 61 0.20 -0.21 15.16
C GLY A 61 -0.23 -0.87 13.84
N THR A 62 -1.08 -1.90 13.84
CA THR A 62 -1.58 -2.51 12.60
C THR A 62 -3.05 -2.16 12.38
N PRO A 63 -3.45 -1.69 11.19
CA PRO A 63 -4.86 -1.42 10.91
C PRO A 63 -5.61 -2.76 10.81
N VAL A 64 -6.59 -2.97 11.69
CA VAL A 64 -7.46 -4.16 11.69
C VAL A 64 -8.62 -3.98 10.72
N CYS A 65 -8.97 -2.73 10.43
CA CYS A 65 -9.94 -2.35 9.41
C CYS A 65 -9.41 -1.18 8.56
N CYS A 66 -10.05 -0.95 7.42
CA CYS A 66 -9.67 0.13 6.54
C CYS A 66 -10.04 1.47 7.18
N LEU A 67 -9.04 2.34 7.36
CA LEU A 67 -9.20 3.67 7.96
C LEU A 67 -10.05 4.63 7.11
N ILE A 68 -10.34 4.27 5.85
CA ILE A 68 -11.12 5.10 4.91
C ILE A 68 -12.57 4.63 4.81
N CYS A 69 -12.81 3.33 4.56
CA CYS A 69 -14.16 2.79 4.38
C CYS A 69 -14.69 2.00 5.59
N GLY A 70 -13.83 1.60 6.54
CA GLY A 70 -14.19 0.84 7.73
C GLY A 70 -14.40 -0.66 7.49
N CYS A 71 -14.11 -1.14 6.28
CA CYS A 71 -14.19 -2.56 5.94
C CYS A 71 -13.06 -3.33 6.65
N THR A 72 -13.38 -4.50 7.20
CA THR A 72 -12.43 -5.41 7.86
C THR A 72 -11.64 -6.28 6.88
N ASP A 73 -12.03 -6.27 5.60
CA ASP A 73 -11.36 -7.06 4.57
C ASP A 73 -10.18 -6.27 4.01
N LEU A 74 -9.03 -6.49 4.63
CA LEU A 74 -7.71 -6.08 4.14
C LEU A 74 -6.96 -7.30 3.67
N TRP A 75 -6.09 -7.12 2.69
CA TRP A 75 -5.16 -8.15 2.25
C TRP A 75 -3.77 -7.56 2.10
N ARG A 76 -2.77 -8.43 2.24
CA ARG A 76 -1.37 -8.06 2.11
C ARG A 76 -0.93 -8.12 0.66
N GLN A 77 -0.46 -7.00 0.14
CA GLN A 77 0.09 -6.87 -1.21
C GLN A 77 1.55 -6.43 -1.14
N LYS A 78 2.42 -7.01 -1.97
CA LYS A 78 3.77 -6.50 -2.17
C LYS A 78 3.70 -5.14 -2.89
N ASP A 79 4.35 -4.09 -2.40
CA ASP A 79 4.26 -2.75 -2.99
C ASP A 79 5.08 -2.58 -4.28
N PHE A 80 5.00 -3.53 -5.22
CA PHE A 80 5.85 -3.52 -6.41
C PHE A 80 5.51 -2.33 -7.32
N PRO A 81 6.45 -1.38 -7.53
CA PRO A 81 6.22 -0.29 -8.47
C PRO A 81 6.29 -0.85 -9.88
N VAL A 82 5.15 -0.87 -10.57
CA VAL A 82 5.02 -1.35 -11.96
C VAL A 82 6.07 -0.71 -12.88
N SER A 83 6.42 0.55 -12.64
CA SER A 83 7.46 1.26 -13.38
C SER A 83 8.84 0.62 -13.30
N LEU A 84 9.26 0.07 -12.14
CA LEU A 84 10.59 -0.54 -12.02
C LEU A 84 10.67 -1.86 -12.77
N GLY A 85 9.63 -2.69 -12.67
CA GLY A 85 9.57 -3.95 -13.42
C GLY A 85 9.60 -3.72 -14.93
N ILE A 86 8.80 -2.77 -15.43
CA ILE A 86 8.80 -2.43 -16.86
C ILE A 86 10.18 -1.91 -17.29
N MET A 87 10.81 -1.07 -16.48
CA MET A 87 12.15 -0.54 -16.78
C MET A 87 13.19 -1.66 -16.87
N LEU A 88 13.21 -2.60 -15.92
CA LEU A 88 14.15 -3.72 -15.91
C LEU A 88 13.95 -4.64 -17.12
N VAL A 89 12.71 -5.01 -17.43
CA VAL A 89 12.38 -5.83 -18.60
C VAL A 89 12.78 -5.13 -19.89
N ALA A 90 12.48 -3.83 -20.04
CA ALA A 90 12.84 -3.07 -21.23
C ALA A 90 14.36 -2.96 -21.41
N LEU A 91 15.11 -2.71 -20.32
CA LEU A 91 16.57 -2.65 -20.35
C LEU A 91 17.17 -4.02 -20.71
N GLY A 92 16.73 -5.10 -20.06
CA GLY A 92 17.19 -6.46 -20.36
C GLY A 92 16.93 -6.88 -21.80
N ALA A 93 15.73 -6.59 -22.32
CA ALA A 93 15.38 -6.86 -23.71
C ALA A 93 16.24 -6.06 -24.70
N SER A 94 16.45 -4.76 -24.43
CA SER A 94 17.28 -3.91 -25.30
C SER A 94 18.74 -4.38 -25.37
N LEU A 95 19.35 -4.69 -24.22
CA LEU A 95 20.72 -5.18 -24.13
C LEU A 95 20.87 -6.57 -24.76
N SER A 96 19.90 -7.46 -24.56
CA SER A 96 19.87 -8.78 -25.19
C SER A 96 19.78 -8.68 -26.72
N THR A 97 18.94 -7.77 -27.22
CA THR A 97 18.81 -7.51 -28.67
C THR A 97 20.11 -7.00 -29.27
N ILE A 98 20.82 -6.11 -28.57
CA ILE A 98 22.14 -5.60 -28.99
C ILE A 98 23.17 -6.74 -29.01
N ALA A 99 23.21 -7.59 -27.97
CA ALA A 99 24.13 -8.74 -27.93
C ALA A 99 23.86 -9.75 -29.06
N TRP A 100 22.59 -9.94 -29.41
CA TRP A 100 22.19 -10.78 -30.55
C TRP A 100 22.66 -10.21 -31.88
N TRP A 101 22.59 -8.88 -32.05
CA TRP A 101 23.10 -8.19 -33.23
C TRP A 101 24.59 -8.44 -33.47
N PHE A 102 25.38 -8.57 -32.40
CA PHE A 102 26.81 -8.92 -32.47
C PHE A 102 27.09 -10.43 -32.56
N TYR A 103 26.07 -11.27 -32.79
CA TYR A 103 26.19 -12.74 -32.90
C TYR A 103 26.75 -13.43 -31.64
N TYR A 104 26.50 -12.89 -30.43
CA TYR A 104 26.87 -13.51 -29.15
C TYR A 104 25.65 -14.09 -28.40
N PRO A 105 25.11 -15.26 -28.80
CA PRO A 105 23.88 -15.80 -28.23
C PRO A 105 24.01 -16.17 -26.74
N MET A 106 25.17 -16.67 -26.32
CA MET A 106 25.42 -17.00 -24.91
C MET A 106 25.40 -15.75 -24.02
N LEU A 107 25.90 -14.63 -24.53
CA LEU A 107 25.90 -13.35 -23.82
C LEU A 107 24.48 -12.78 -23.73
N ALA A 108 23.71 -12.85 -24.83
CA ALA A 108 22.31 -12.43 -24.85
C ALA A 108 21.45 -13.17 -23.82
N ILE A 109 21.60 -14.51 -23.74
CA ILE A 109 20.91 -15.33 -22.73
C ILE A 109 21.41 -14.99 -21.31
N GLY A 110 22.72 -14.79 -21.13
CA GLY A 110 23.30 -14.38 -19.85
C GLY A 110 22.74 -13.06 -19.32
N ILE A 111 22.54 -12.06 -20.20
CA ILE A 111 21.90 -10.79 -19.84
C ILE A 111 20.48 -11.02 -19.36
N LEU A 112 19.66 -11.76 -20.12
CA LEU A 112 18.27 -12.04 -19.74
C LEU A 112 18.19 -12.76 -18.39
N MET A 113 19.05 -13.75 -18.15
CA MET A 113 19.13 -14.46 -16.88
C MET A 113 19.54 -13.54 -15.73
N CYS A 114 20.48 -12.62 -15.96
CA CYS A 114 20.89 -11.64 -14.97
C CYS A 114 19.74 -10.70 -14.58
N PHE A 115 19.00 -10.17 -15.56
CA PHE A 115 17.84 -9.32 -15.30
C PHE A 115 16.71 -10.08 -14.61
N ALA A 116 16.45 -11.34 -14.99
CA ALA A 116 15.46 -12.17 -14.30
C ALA A 116 15.83 -12.42 -12.82
N LEU A 117 17.12 -12.59 -12.53
CA LEU A 117 17.60 -12.73 -11.15
C LEU A 117 17.49 -11.42 -10.37
N LEU A 118 17.78 -10.28 -11.00
CA LEU A 118 17.60 -8.95 -10.41
C LEU A 118 16.13 -8.69 -10.08
N ASP A 119 15.21 -9.03 -10.98
CA ASP A 119 13.77 -8.92 -10.75
C ASP A 119 13.32 -9.77 -9.55
N LEU A 120 13.82 -11.01 -9.45
CA LEU A 120 13.54 -11.89 -8.31
C LEU A 120 14.05 -11.30 -6.98
N LEU A 121 15.28 -10.77 -7.00
CA LEU A 121 15.90 -10.17 -5.81
C LEU A 121 15.15 -8.90 -5.38
N LEU A 122 14.76 -8.07 -6.34
CA LEU A 122 13.96 -6.89 -6.10
C LEU A 122 12.60 -7.27 -5.52
N PHE A 123 11.91 -8.25 -6.12
CA PHE A 123 10.64 -8.77 -5.61
C PHE A 123 10.75 -9.27 -4.17
N SER A 124 11.82 -9.95 -3.81
CA SER A 124 12.06 -10.42 -2.44
C SER A 124 12.21 -9.27 -1.45
N PHE A 125 12.92 -8.21 -1.83
CA PHE A 125 13.24 -7.07 -0.97
C PHE A 125 12.08 -6.08 -0.76
N MET A 126 11.09 -6.05 -1.65
CA MET A 126 9.98 -5.09 -1.55
C MET A 126 9.24 -5.20 -0.19
N LYS A 127 8.76 -4.08 0.37
CA LYS A 127 7.94 -4.13 1.59
C LYS A 127 6.50 -4.53 1.30
N ASP A 128 5.84 -5.08 2.29
CA ASP A 128 4.43 -5.45 2.22
C ASP A 128 3.52 -4.32 2.68
N ILE A 129 2.43 -4.09 1.96
CA ILE A 129 1.41 -3.09 2.27
C ILE A 129 0.07 -3.76 2.45
N LEU A 130 -0.81 -3.16 3.24
CA LEU A 130 -2.18 -3.61 3.42
C LEU A 130 -3.10 -2.85 2.49
N VAL A 131 -3.92 -3.55 1.72
CA VAL A 131 -4.84 -2.96 0.75
C VAL A 131 -6.26 -3.38 1.08
N CYS A 132 -7.18 -2.43 1.09
CA CYS A 132 -8.61 -2.72 1.30
C CYS A 132 -9.24 -3.25 0.02
N TYR A 133 -10.04 -4.33 0.10
CA TYR A 133 -10.76 -4.86 -1.07
C TYR A 133 -11.82 -3.91 -1.64
N ARG A 134 -12.48 -3.13 -0.79
CA ARG A 134 -13.61 -2.28 -1.18
C ARG A 134 -13.18 -0.96 -1.82
N CYS A 135 -12.31 -0.20 -1.14
CA CYS A 135 -11.92 1.15 -1.56
C CYS A 135 -10.51 1.23 -2.17
N ALA A 136 -9.79 0.12 -2.24
CA ALA A 136 -8.40 0.05 -2.70
C ALA A 136 -7.43 1.00 -1.96
N ALA A 137 -7.79 1.47 -0.76
CA ALA A 137 -6.89 2.23 0.09
C ALA A 137 -5.71 1.37 0.51
N ARG A 138 -4.51 1.94 0.39
CA ARG A 138 -3.23 1.31 0.73
C ARG A 138 -2.73 1.86 2.05
N HIS A 139 -2.38 0.98 2.96
CA HIS A 139 -1.85 1.27 4.29
C HIS A 139 -0.44 0.67 4.37
N SER A 140 0.56 1.55 4.45
CA SER A 140 1.98 1.20 4.54
C SER A 140 2.49 1.58 5.93
N GLY A 141 2.82 0.59 6.76
CA GLY A 141 3.41 0.77 8.10
C GLY A 141 4.35 -0.39 8.42
N GLU A 142 5.28 -0.23 9.36
CA GLU A 142 6.32 -1.23 9.66
C GLU A 142 5.74 -2.60 10.12
N GLU A 143 4.58 -2.60 10.77
CA GLU A 143 3.89 -3.79 11.31
C GLU A 143 2.93 -4.45 10.31
N SER A 144 2.72 -3.88 9.11
CA SER A 144 1.92 -4.55 8.05
C SER A 144 2.51 -5.92 7.67
N GLN A 145 3.82 -6.09 7.88
CA GLN A 145 4.56 -7.31 7.59
C GLN A 145 4.23 -8.49 8.54
N GLN A 146 3.74 -8.21 9.75
CA GLN A 146 3.33 -9.21 10.74
C GLN A 146 1.84 -9.54 10.69
N SER A 147 1.07 -8.80 9.88
CA SER A 147 -0.37 -8.96 9.82
C SER A 147 -0.79 -10.32 9.22
N LYS A 148 -1.80 -10.96 9.81
CA LYS A 148 -2.32 -12.29 9.43
C LYS A 148 -3.21 -12.26 8.18
N PHE A 149 -3.30 -11.13 7.49
CA PHE A 149 -4.19 -10.95 6.34
C PHE A 149 -3.60 -11.62 5.10
N ASP A 150 -4.13 -12.79 4.76
CA ASP A 150 -3.79 -13.47 3.51
C ASP A 150 -4.70 -13.01 2.37
N PHE A 151 -4.20 -13.13 1.15
CA PHE A 151 -5.00 -12.83 -0.03
C PHE A 151 -5.99 -13.96 -0.30
N ASP A 152 -7.28 -13.63 -0.36
CA ASP A 152 -8.35 -14.57 -0.65
C ASP A 152 -8.99 -14.22 -2.00
N HIS A 153 -8.85 -15.14 -2.95
CA HIS A 153 -9.42 -15.02 -4.29
C HIS A 153 -10.94 -14.92 -4.30
N GLU A 154 -11.62 -15.62 -3.38
CA GLU A 154 -13.08 -15.60 -3.31
C GLU A 154 -13.57 -14.21 -2.90
N THR A 155 -12.96 -13.64 -1.86
CA THR A 155 -13.23 -12.28 -1.40
C THR A 155 -12.91 -11.24 -2.48
N ALA A 156 -11.79 -11.39 -3.19
CA ALA A 156 -11.41 -10.51 -4.30
C ALA A 156 -12.46 -10.48 -5.42
N GLU A 157 -12.99 -11.64 -5.80
CA GLU A 157 -13.97 -11.76 -6.88
C GLU A 157 -15.34 -11.23 -6.46
N LYS A 158 -15.78 -11.47 -5.23
CA LYS A 158 -17.03 -10.90 -4.67
C LYS A 158 -17.05 -9.38 -4.78
N TYR A 159 -16.01 -8.71 -4.29
CA TYR A 159 -15.92 -7.24 -4.34
C TYR A 159 -15.87 -6.69 -5.77
N ARG A 160 -15.25 -7.43 -6.70
CA ARG A 160 -15.24 -7.07 -8.12
C ARG A 160 -16.65 -7.09 -8.71
N GLN A 161 -17.44 -8.11 -8.38
CA GLN A 161 -18.82 -8.22 -8.85
C GLN A 161 -19.71 -7.11 -8.27
N GLU A 162 -19.60 -6.81 -6.98
CA GLU A 162 -20.32 -5.69 -6.34
C GLU A 162 -20.02 -4.35 -7.02
N ALA A 163 -18.75 -4.09 -7.33
CA ALA A 163 -18.34 -2.86 -8.02
C ALA A 163 -18.90 -2.75 -9.45
N ILE A 164 -19.04 -3.87 -10.16
CA ILE A 164 -19.66 -3.90 -11.50
C ILE A 164 -21.17 -3.64 -11.39
N GLN A 165 -21.85 -4.25 -10.43
CA GLN A 165 -23.28 -4.06 -10.21
C GLN A 165 -23.62 -2.61 -9.88
N LEU A 166 -22.85 -1.98 -8.98
CA LEU A 166 -23.03 -0.57 -8.63
C LEU A 166 -22.88 0.38 -9.82
N LYS A 167 -22.00 0.06 -10.77
CA LYS A 167 -21.83 0.85 -12.01
C LYS A 167 -22.95 0.64 -13.03
N GLN A 168 -23.64 -0.49 -12.96
CA GLN A 168 -24.76 -0.80 -13.87
C GLN A 168 -26.08 -0.24 -13.35
N SER A 169 -26.20 0.00 -12.03
CA SER A 169 -27.40 0.55 -11.40
C SER A 169 -27.38 2.08 -11.22
N SER A 170 -26.25 2.74 -11.53
CA SER A 170 -26.09 4.20 -11.58
C SER A 170 -26.28 4.75 -12.99
#